data_AF-A0A060BSD3-F1
#
_entry.id   AF-A0A060BSD3-F1
#
_cell.length_a   1.000
_cell.length_b   1.000
_cell.length_c   1.000
_cell.angle_alpha   90.00
_cell.angle_beta   90.00
_cell.angle_gamma   90.00
#
_symmetry.space_group_name_H-M   'P 1'
#
loop_
_entity.id
_entity.type
_entity.pdbx_description
1 polymer ?
#
loop_
_entity_poly.entity_id
_entity_poly.type
_entity_poly.pdbx_seq_one_letter_code
_entity_poly.pdbx_strand_id
1 'polypeptide(L)' 'MVKTHLAFAVEVAGLMEREEPAMFKELSAKLDLAASELGHWTDISDRLRLPYDEGRGIHAQDDTF' A
#
# COMPACT_ATOMS: atom_id res chain seq x y z
N MET A 1 -9.68 -2.29 -2.02
CA MET A 1 -8.68 -3.38 -2.05
C MET A 1 -7.28 -2.88 -2.35
N VAL A 2 -7.02 -2.30 -3.53
CA VAL A 2 -5.66 -1.87 -3.93
C VAL A 2 -5.03 -0.87 -2.95
N LYS A 3 -5.76 0.20 -2.57
CA LYS A 3 -5.29 1.17 -1.55
C LYS A 3 -4.83 0.49 -0.26
N THR A 4 -5.67 -0.39 0.28
CA THR A 4 -5.40 -1.11 1.53
C THR A 4 -4.20 -2.04 1.41
N HIS A 5 -4.06 -2.76 0.30
CA HIS A 5 -2.92 -3.65 0.09
C HIS A 5 -1.60 -2.89 -0.05
N LEU A 6 -1.58 -1.78 -0.77
CA LEU A 6 -0.39 -0.94 -0.91
C LEU A 6 0.03 -0.34 0.44
N ALA A 7 -0.92 0.23 1.19
CA ALA A 7 -0.65 0.77 2.51
C ALA A 7 -0.12 -0.31 3.48
N PHE A 8 -0.74 -1.49 3.48
CA PHE A 8 -0.31 -2.61 4.33
C PHE A 8 1.08 -3.12 3.96
N ALA A 9 1.41 -3.20 2.67
CA ALA A 9 2.74 -3.62 2.23
C ALA A 9 3.84 -2.65 2.72
N VAL A 10 3.58 -1.34 2.66
CA VAL A 10 4.51 -0.32 3.19
C VAL A 10 4.64 -0.42 4.71
N GLU A 11 3.54 -0.64 5.43
CA GLU A 11 3.54 -0.83 6.88
C GLU A 11 4.40 -2.03 7.30
N VAL A 12 4.18 -3.19 6.66
CA VAL A 12 4.93 -4.42 6.94
C VAL A 12 6.41 -4.25 6.59
N ALA A 13 6.74 -3.62 5.45
CA ALA A 13 8.12 -3.34 5.08
C ALA A 13 8.82 -2.48 6.15
N GLY A 14 8.16 -1.42 6.63
CA GLY A 14 8.70 -0.58 7.69
C GLY A 14 8.82 -1.29 9.04
N LEU A 15 7.91 -2.22 9.36
CA LEU A 15 8.02 -3.05 10.56
C LEU A 15 9.24 -3.99 10.47
N MET A 16 9.40 -4.68 9.35
CA MET A 16 10.52 -5.59 9.11
C MET A 16 11.87 -4.85 9.13
N GLU A 17 11.94 -3.65 8.57
CA GLU A 17 13.16 -2.84 8.60
C GLU A 17 13.57 -2.46 10.03
N ARG A 18 12.60 -2.20 10.93
CA ARG A 18 12.87 -1.85 12.33
C ARG A 18 13.19 -3.05 13.21
N GLU A 19 12.45 -4.14 13.06
CA GLU A 19 12.53 -5.29 13.97
C GLU A 19 13.56 -6.33 13.49
N GLU A 20 13.64 -6.58 12.17
CA GLU A 20 14.48 -7.64 11.58
C GLU A 20 15.19 -7.16 10.30
N PRO A 21 16.09 -6.15 10.39
CA PRO A 21 16.69 -5.50 9.22
C PRO A 21 17.50 -6.45 8.33
N ALA A 22 18.07 -7.51 8.90
CA ALA A 22 18.81 -8.52 8.14
C ALA A 22 17.88 -9.32 7.21
N MET A 23 16.73 -9.76 7.74
CA MET A 23 15.72 -10.48 6.96
C MET A 23 15.06 -9.56 5.93
N PHE A 24 14.81 -8.30 6.28
CA PHE A 24 14.30 -7.29 5.34
C PHE A 24 15.25 -7.07 4.17
N LYS A 25 16.56 -6.96 4.43
CA LYS A 25 17.59 -6.82 3.38
C LYS A 25 17.65 -8.05 2.46
N GLU A 26 17.57 -9.26 3.02
CA GLU A 26 17.57 -10.50 2.23
C GLU A 26 16.32 -10.59 1.36
N LEU A 27 15.14 -10.30 1.92
CA LEU A 27 13.88 -10.30 1.19
C LEU A 27 13.89 -9.26 0.07
N SER A 28 14.36 -8.04 0.36
CA SER A 28 14.45 -6.97 -0.64
C SER A 28 15.37 -7.36 -1.79
N ALA A 29 16.50 -8.01 -1.51
CA ALA A 29 17.40 -8.51 -2.56
C ALA A 29 16.76 -9.63 -3.40
N LYS A 30 15.98 -10.53 -2.79
CA LYS A 30 15.27 -11.62 -3.51
C LYS A 30 14.16 -11.10 -4.41
N LEU A 31 13.48 -10.04 -3.98
CA LEU A 31 12.36 -9.43 -4.71
C LEU A 31 12.80 -8.33 -5.67
N ASP A 32 14.08 -7.96 -5.68
CA ASP A 32 14.60 -6.75 -6.32
C ASP A 32 13.83 -5.48 -5.91
N LEU A 33 13.41 -5.44 -4.63
CA LEU A 33 12.56 -4.39 -4.09
C LEU A 33 13.37 -3.13 -3.82
N ALA A 34 13.06 -2.05 -4.52
CA ALA A 34 13.70 -0.76 -4.33
C ALA A 34 12.96 0.11 -3.30
N ALA A 35 13.70 0.91 -2.52
CA ALA A 35 13.11 1.89 -1.60
C ALA A 35 12.21 2.92 -2.33
N SER A 36 12.50 3.22 -3.60
CA SER A 36 11.66 4.08 -4.43
C SER A 36 10.29 3.49 -4.74
N GLU A 37 10.16 2.16 -4.79
CA GLU A 37 8.87 1.50 -5.01
C GLU A 37 7.97 1.62 -3.80
N LEU A 38 8.52 1.44 -2.58
CA LEU A 38 7.77 1.65 -1.34
C LEU A 38 7.22 3.08 -1.28
N GLY A 39 8.05 4.09 -1.61
CA GLY A 39 7.60 5.48 -1.68
C GLY A 39 6.52 5.71 -2.74
N HIS A 40 6.63 5.04 -3.90
CA HIS A 40 5.61 5.09 -4.95
C HIS A 40 4.28 4.47 -4.48
N TRP A 41 4.33 3.34 -3.78
CA TRP A 41 3.15 2.68 -3.23
C TRP A 41 2.43 3.53 -2.19
N THR A 42 3.19 4.25 -1.35
CA THR A 42 2.61 5.25 -0.44
C THR A 42 1.86 6.33 -1.22
N ASP A 43 2.48 6.97 -2.22
CA ASP A 43 1.84 8.03 -3.02
C ASP A 43 0.55 7.55 -3.70
N ILE A 44 0.59 6.37 -4.32
CA ILE A 44 -0.61 5.79 -4.95
C ILE A 44 -1.69 5.53 -3.90
N SER A 45 -1.35 4.92 -2.77
CA SER A 45 -2.35 4.58 -1.74
C SER A 45 -3.03 5.83 -1.16
N ASP A 46 -2.27 6.90 -0.95
CA ASP A 46 -2.79 8.16 -0.41
C ASP A 46 -3.73 8.85 -1.41
N ARG A 47 -3.36 8.82 -2.69
CA ARG A 47 -4.11 9.47 -3.78
C ARG A 47 -5.30 8.65 -4.28
N LEU A 48 -5.34 7.35 -4.01
CA LEU A 48 -6.47 6.51 -4.37
C LEU A 48 -7.70 6.96 -3.56
N ARG A 49 -8.63 7.65 -4.22
CA ARG A 49 -9.97 7.93 -3.70
C ARG A 49 -10.87 6.74 -4.00
N LEU A 50 -11.49 6.19 -2.97
CA LEU A 50 -12.58 5.24 -3.15
C LEU A 50 -13.88 6.05 -3.28
N PRO A 51 -14.70 5.84 -4.31
CA PRO A 51 -15.97 6.52 -4.44
C PRO A 51 -16.88 6.12 -3.27
N TYR A 52 -17.08 7.07 -2.37
CA TYR A 52 -17.99 6.95 -1.24
C TYR A 52 -19.10 7.98 -1.42
N ASP A 53 -20.33 7.49 -1.62
CA ASP A 53 -21.50 8.35 -1.69
C ASP A 53 -22.02 8.56 -0.25
N GLU A 54 -21.68 9.70 0.34
CA GLU A 54 -22.11 10.10 1.69
C GLU A 54 -23.64 10.26 1.80
N GLY A 55 -24.34 10.54 0.69
CA GLY A 55 -25.80 10.73 0.67
C GLY A 55 -26.59 9.43 0.70
N ARG A 56 -25.99 8.34 0.21
CA ARG A 56 -26.61 6.99 0.20
C ARG A 56 -25.97 6.04 1.22
N GLY A 57 -24.81 6.40 1.78
CA GLY A 57 -24.06 5.56 2.72
C GLY A 57 -23.46 4.31 2.07
N ILE A 58 -23.28 4.31 0.75
CA ILE A 58 -22.86 3.15 -0.04
C ILE A 58 -21.51 3.44 -0.68
N HIS A 59 -20.62 2.45 -0.62
CA HIS A 59 -19.43 2.42 -1.47
C HIS A 59 -19.85 2.00 -2.87
N ALA A 60 -19.69 2.89 -3.86
CA ALA A 60 -20.00 2.55 -5.24
C ALA A 60 -19.09 1.40 -5.71
N GLN A 61 -19.68 0.41 -6.38
CA GLN A 61 -18.96 -0.78 -6.82
C GLN A 61 -17.93 -0.43 -7.90
N ASP A 62 -18.24 0.56 -8.74
CA ASP A 62 -17.38 1.15 -9.76
C ASP A 62 -17.80 2.60 -10.04
N ASP A 63 -17.02 3.31 -10.85
CA ASP A 63 -17.24 4.72 -11.21
C ASP A 63 -18.47 4.94 -12.11
N THR A 64 -19.14 3.87 -12.53
CA THR A 64 -20.31 3.89 -13.43
C THR A 64 -21.65 3.62 -12.74
N PHE A 65 -21.65 3.38 -11.42
CA PHE A 65 -22.88 3.20 -10.63
C PHE A 65 -23.64 4.50 -10.36
#